data_AF-A0A8C8YF16-F1
#
_entry.id   AF-A0A8C8YF16-F1
#
_cell.length_a   1.000
_cell.length_b   1.000
_cell.length_c   1.000
_cell.angle_alpha   90.00
_cell.angle_beta   90.00
_cell.angle_gamma   90.00
#
_symmetry.space_group_name_H-M   'P 1'
#
loop_
_entity.id
_entity.type
_entity.pdbx_description
1 polymer ?
#
loop_
_entity_poly.entity_id
_entity_poly.type
_entity_poly.pdbx_seq_one_letter_code
_entity_poly.pdbx_strand_id
1 'polypeptide(L)'
;MGKEKTHINIVVIGHVDSGKSTTTGHLIYKCGGIDKRTIEKFEKEAAEMGKGSFKYAWVLDKLKAERERGITIDISLWKFETTKYYITIIDAPGHRDFIKNMITGTSQADCAVLIVAAGVGEFEAGISKNGQTREHALLAYTLGVKQLIVGVNKMDSTEPAYSEKRYDEIVKEVSAYIKKIGYNPATVPFVPISGWHGDNMLEPSPNMPWFKGWKVERKEGNASGVSLLEALDTILPPTRPTDKPLRLPLQDVYKIGGIGTVPVGRVETGILRPGMVVTFAPVNITTEVKSVEMHHEALSEALPGDNVGFNVKNVSVKDIRRGNVCGDSKSDPPQEAAQFTSQVIILNHPGQISAGYSPVIDCHTAHIACKFAELKEKIDRRSGKKLEDNPKSLKSGDAAIVEMVPGKPMCVESFSQYPPLGEPVWSVGGGAALGAADPGPVEVLQEESARFANKLSDPEPCAPAGGSRAGVTAPRSEALWPGALPGPRSPAGPVLPRPGRGLHQSPGPRPAGLASGGRPGTDAPLQTCRAGAERLGISLRTG
;
A
#
# COMPACT_ATOMS: atom_id res chain seq x y z
N MET A 1 15.87 25.75 24.20
CA MET A 1 15.57 24.98 22.98
C MET A 1 15.04 23.63 23.40
N GLY A 2 13.82 23.28 23.03
CA GLY A 2 13.34 21.90 23.19
C GLY A 2 14.16 20.98 22.27
N LYS A 3 14.42 19.74 22.69
CA LYS A 3 15.03 18.74 21.79
C LYS A 3 14.04 18.45 20.67
N GLU A 4 14.54 18.49 19.43
CA GLU A 4 13.80 18.10 18.24
C GLU A 4 13.35 16.64 18.40
N LYS A 5 12.02 16.41 18.41
CA LYS A 5 11.44 15.07 18.63
C LYS A 5 11.44 14.30 17.32
N THR A 6 11.77 13.01 17.35
CA THR A 6 11.74 12.18 16.13
C THR A 6 10.29 11.98 15.66
N HIS A 7 10.06 12.11 14.35
CA HIS A 7 8.77 11.75 13.75
C HIS A 7 8.60 10.22 13.66
N ILE A 8 7.42 9.73 14.05
CA ILE A 8 7.02 8.33 13.98
C ILE A 8 5.61 8.26 13.37
N ASN A 9 5.40 7.36 12.42
CA ASN A 9 4.08 7.07 11.86
C ASN A 9 3.51 5.81 12.52
N ILE A 10 2.27 5.87 13.01
CA ILE A 10 1.56 4.70 13.54
C ILE A 10 0.28 4.44 12.78
N VAL A 11 -0.03 3.16 12.52
CA VAL A 11 -1.31 2.74 11.94
C VAL A 11 -2.17 2.05 12.98
N VAL A 12 -3.44 2.44 13.11
CA VAL A 12 -4.38 1.82 14.06
C VAL A 12 -5.23 0.79 13.32
N ILE A 13 -5.12 -0.48 13.74
CA ILE A 13 -5.66 -1.64 13.03
C ILE A 13 -6.49 -2.53 13.96
N GLY A 14 -7.43 -3.30 13.39
CA GLY A 14 -8.33 -4.16 14.17
C GLY A 14 -9.72 -4.31 13.52
N HIS A 15 -10.55 -5.19 14.10
CA HIS A 15 -11.91 -5.50 13.59
C HIS A 15 -12.84 -4.27 13.52
N VAL A 16 -13.92 -4.36 12.75
CA VAL A 16 -15.10 -3.51 12.96
C VAL A 16 -15.56 -3.64 14.42
N ASP A 17 -16.11 -2.56 14.97
CA ASP A 17 -16.57 -2.42 16.37
C ASP A 17 -15.52 -2.62 17.48
N SER A 18 -14.25 -2.91 17.18
CA SER A 18 -13.18 -2.98 18.19
C SER A 18 -12.86 -1.62 18.84
N GLY A 19 -13.43 -0.52 18.33
CA GLY A 19 -13.30 0.82 18.91
C GLY A 19 -12.02 1.57 18.51
N LYS A 20 -11.40 1.23 17.36
CA LYS A 20 -10.24 1.93 16.78
C LYS A 20 -10.37 3.46 16.84
N SER A 21 -11.31 4.01 16.06
CA SER A 21 -11.50 5.45 15.90
C SER A 21 -11.90 6.15 17.21
N THR A 22 -12.63 5.46 18.11
CA THR A 22 -12.91 5.95 19.47
C THR A 22 -11.63 6.09 20.30
N THR A 23 -10.78 5.06 20.30
CA THR A 23 -9.49 5.03 21.01
C THR A 23 -8.53 6.08 20.46
N THR A 24 -8.42 6.16 19.13
CA THR A 24 -7.62 7.15 18.39
C THR A 24 -8.08 8.57 18.70
N GLY A 25 -9.38 8.85 18.60
CA GLY A 25 -9.94 10.18 18.86
C GLY A 25 -9.79 10.62 20.32
N HIS A 26 -9.93 9.69 21.28
CA HIS A 26 -9.67 9.97 22.70
C HIS A 26 -8.17 10.25 22.95
N LEU A 27 -7.26 9.52 22.31
CA LEU A 27 -5.82 9.78 22.40
C LEU A 27 -5.48 11.20 21.91
N ILE A 28 -5.99 11.59 20.74
CA ILE A 28 -5.78 12.93 20.17
C ILE A 28 -6.39 14.02 21.07
N TYR A 29 -7.60 13.78 21.59
CA TYR A 29 -8.29 14.69 22.52
C TYR A 29 -7.46 14.94 23.79
N LYS A 30 -7.00 13.87 24.46
CA LYS A 30 -6.22 13.98 25.70
C LYS A 30 -4.78 14.50 25.48
N CYS A 31 -4.15 14.19 24.34
CA CYS A 31 -2.81 14.70 24.00
C CYS A 31 -2.82 16.12 23.41
N GLY A 32 -3.96 16.81 23.38
CA GLY A 32 -4.06 18.21 22.97
C GLY A 32 -3.85 18.49 21.49
N GLY A 33 -4.01 17.47 20.62
CA GLY A 33 -3.82 17.62 19.17
C GLY A 33 -4.91 18.45 18.46
N ILE A 34 -5.96 18.85 19.17
CA ILE A 34 -7.10 19.63 18.65
C ILE A 34 -7.49 20.69 19.69
N ASP A 35 -7.88 21.88 19.22
CA ASP A 35 -8.34 22.95 20.08
C ASP A 35 -9.72 22.66 20.70
N LYS A 36 -9.93 23.08 21.95
CA LYS A 36 -11.16 22.82 22.72
C LYS A 36 -12.43 23.29 22.00
N ARG A 37 -12.36 24.39 21.25
CA ARG A 37 -13.51 24.98 20.54
C ARG A 37 -13.96 24.13 19.36
N THR A 38 -13.02 23.56 18.60
CA THR A 38 -13.33 22.57 17.55
C THR A 38 -13.93 21.29 18.14
N ILE A 39 -13.47 20.85 19.31
CA ILE A 39 -14.04 19.69 20.02
C ILE A 39 -15.49 19.95 20.46
N GLU A 40 -15.76 21.07 21.13
CA GLU A 40 -17.12 21.46 21.56
C GLU A 40 -18.10 21.54 20.37
N LYS A 41 -17.62 22.03 19.22
CA LYS A 41 -18.38 22.03 17.97
C LYS A 41 -18.72 20.60 17.51
N PHE A 42 -17.75 19.68 17.51
CA PHE A 42 -17.98 18.30 17.09
C PHE A 42 -18.85 17.51 18.07
N GLU A 43 -18.73 17.72 19.39
CA GLU A 43 -19.64 17.12 20.37
C GLU A 43 -21.10 17.56 20.13
N LYS A 44 -21.30 18.85 19.82
CA LYS A 44 -22.63 19.39 19.47
C LYS A 44 -23.17 18.83 18.15
N GLU A 45 -22.37 18.79 17.08
CA GLU A 45 -22.78 18.17 15.79
C GLU A 45 -23.17 16.69 15.97
N ALA A 46 -22.39 15.91 16.72
CA ALA A 46 -22.67 14.50 16.96
C ALA A 46 -23.96 14.28 17.78
N ALA A 47 -24.24 15.16 18.75
CA ALA A 47 -25.47 15.15 19.52
C ALA A 47 -26.70 15.52 18.67
N GLU A 48 -26.62 16.56 17.84
CA GLU A 48 -27.69 16.99 16.93
C GLU A 48 -28.05 15.90 15.90
N MET A 49 -27.07 15.10 15.47
CA MET A 49 -27.30 13.95 14.57
C MET A 49 -27.72 12.65 15.30
N GLY A 50 -28.00 12.70 16.60
CA GLY A 50 -28.43 11.54 17.39
C GLY A 50 -27.36 10.48 17.63
N LYS A 51 -26.09 10.79 17.32
CA LYS A 51 -24.91 9.90 17.47
C LYS A 51 -23.95 10.39 18.57
N GLY A 52 -24.48 10.96 19.65
CA GLY A 52 -23.66 11.47 20.77
C GLY A 52 -22.71 10.45 21.40
N SER A 53 -23.01 9.15 21.29
CA SER A 53 -22.14 8.03 21.69
C SER A 53 -20.88 7.85 20.83
N PHE A 54 -20.71 8.61 19.74
CA PHE A 54 -19.57 8.51 18.82
C PHE A 54 -18.69 9.77 18.80
N LYS A 55 -18.78 10.63 19.82
CA LYS A 55 -18.09 11.92 19.86
C LYS A 55 -16.58 11.88 19.54
N TYR A 56 -15.86 10.84 19.96
CA TYR A 56 -14.43 10.67 19.66
C TYR A 56 -14.16 10.17 18.23
N ALA A 57 -15.06 9.37 17.64
CA ALA A 57 -14.92 8.95 16.24
C ALA A 57 -15.22 10.11 15.28
N TRP A 58 -16.15 11.00 15.64
CA TRP A 58 -16.51 12.20 14.86
C TRP A 58 -15.37 13.19 14.60
N VAL A 59 -14.33 13.12 15.44
CA VAL A 59 -13.06 13.84 15.27
C VAL A 59 -12.32 13.39 14.01
N LEU A 60 -12.37 12.09 13.71
CA LEU A 60 -11.62 11.46 12.62
C LEU A 60 -12.43 11.40 11.33
N ASP A 61 -13.72 11.09 11.44
CA ASP A 61 -14.66 10.97 10.32
C ASP A 61 -14.92 12.35 9.69
N LYS A 62 -14.26 12.62 8.55
CA LYS A 62 -14.42 13.87 7.79
C LYS A 62 -15.47 13.77 6.70
N LEU A 63 -15.68 12.58 6.13
CA LEU A 63 -16.64 12.41 5.03
C LEU A 63 -18.06 12.25 5.57
N LYS A 64 -19.02 12.87 4.88
CA LYS A 64 -20.46 12.72 5.21
C LYS A 64 -20.90 11.26 5.20
N ALA A 65 -20.35 10.44 4.28
CA ALA A 65 -20.65 9.01 4.19
C ALA A 65 -20.11 8.19 5.37
N GLU A 66 -18.97 8.57 5.97
CA GLU A 66 -18.44 7.98 7.20
C GLU A 66 -19.37 8.28 8.36
N ARG A 67 -19.66 9.58 8.55
CA ARG A 67 -20.58 10.11 9.57
C ARG A 67 -21.97 9.48 9.52
N GLU A 68 -22.55 9.32 8.33
CA GLU A 68 -23.86 8.68 8.13
C GLU A 68 -23.82 7.19 8.47
N ARG A 69 -22.79 6.46 8.03
CA ARG A 69 -22.69 4.98 8.21
C ARG A 69 -22.08 4.53 9.54
N GLY A 70 -21.34 5.39 10.24
CA GLY A 70 -20.59 5.03 11.45
C GLY A 70 -19.38 4.13 11.19
N ILE A 71 -18.81 4.20 9.98
CA ILE A 71 -17.62 3.43 9.59
C ILE A 71 -16.59 4.35 8.94
N THR A 72 -15.32 4.21 9.33
CA THR A 72 -14.18 4.85 8.67
C THR A 72 -14.07 4.29 7.23
N ILE A 73 -13.90 5.17 6.25
CA ILE A 73 -13.81 4.82 4.82
C ILE A 73 -12.44 5.22 4.28
N ASP A 74 -12.02 6.45 4.55
CA ASP A 74 -10.76 7.02 4.07
C ASP A 74 -9.75 7.16 5.21
N ILE A 75 -8.48 7.34 4.86
CA ILE A 75 -7.39 7.47 5.84
C ILE A 75 -7.41 8.89 6.41
N SER A 76 -7.53 9.02 7.72
CA SER A 76 -7.32 10.30 8.40
C SER A 76 -5.92 10.37 9.01
N LEU A 77 -5.18 11.44 8.69
CA LEU A 77 -3.86 11.74 9.24
C LEU A 77 -3.99 12.78 10.34
N TRP A 78 -3.54 12.43 11.55
CA TRP A 78 -3.59 13.31 12.73
C TRP A 78 -2.26 13.29 13.47
N LYS A 79 -1.77 14.47 13.87
CA LYS A 79 -0.51 14.60 14.59
C LYS A 79 -0.78 14.88 16.08
N PHE A 80 -0.02 14.23 16.96
CA PHE A 80 0.03 14.56 18.39
C PHE A 80 1.46 14.36 18.91
N GLU A 81 1.74 14.93 20.08
CA GLU A 81 3.07 14.85 20.71
C GLU A 81 3.06 13.87 21.88
N THR A 82 4.15 13.09 22.00
CA THR A 82 4.50 12.36 23.23
C THR A 82 5.70 13.00 23.92
N THR A 83 6.25 12.35 24.94
CA THR A 83 7.47 12.80 25.63
C THR A 83 8.66 12.83 24.67
N LYS A 84 8.76 11.85 23.75
CA LYS A 84 9.92 11.65 22.86
C LYS A 84 9.66 11.93 21.38
N TYR A 85 8.41 11.78 20.92
CA TYR A 85 8.10 11.68 19.50
C TYR A 85 7.01 12.65 19.03
N TYR A 86 7.11 13.03 17.77
CA TYR A 86 5.99 13.54 16.98
C TYR A 86 5.30 12.36 16.31
N ILE A 87 4.12 11.98 16.80
CA ILE A 87 3.41 10.82 16.26
C ILE A 87 2.35 11.27 15.26
N THR A 88 2.42 10.75 14.04
CA THR A 88 1.33 10.83 13.05
C THR A 88 0.51 9.54 13.13
N ILE A 89 -0.76 9.64 13.50
CA ILE A 89 -1.72 8.53 13.42
C ILE A 89 -2.31 8.45 12.02
N ILE A 90 -2.36 7.22 11.53
CA ILE A 90 -3.03 6.75 10.33
C ILE A 90 -4.20 5.89 10.82
N ASP A 91 -5.42 6.45 10.90
CA ASP A 91 -6.59 5.64 11.26
C ASP A 91 -7.00 4.80 10.05
N ALA A 92 -6.87 3.47 10.16
CA ALA A 92 -7.11 2.56 9.04
C ALA A 92 -8.54 1.99 9.10
N PRO A 93 -9.24 1.93 7.95
CA PRO A 93 -10.63 1.52 7.93
C PRO A 93 -10.79 0.04 8.31
N GLY A 94 -11.84 -0.24 9.10
CA GLY A 94 -12.10 -1.58 9.61
C GLY A 94 -12.75 -2.53 8.60
N HIS A 95 -13.41 -2.03 7.56
CA HIS A 95 -14.29 -2.84 6.70
C HIS A 95 -13.52 -3.58 5.59
N ARG A 96 -14.00 -4.77 5.19
CA ARG A 96 -13.35 -5.60 4.16
C ARG A 96 -13.18 -4.88 2.82
N ASP A 97 -14.18 -4.11 2.42
CA ASP A 97 -14.17 -3.37 1.15
C ASP A 97 -13.08 -2.28 1.09
N PHE A 98 -12.52 -1.87 2.24
CA PHE A 98 -11.53 -0.80 2.35
C PHE A 98 -10.12 -1.31 2.71
N ILE A 99 -9.86 -2.62 2.59
CA ILE A 99 -8.51 -3.20 2.79
C ILE A 99 -7.45 -2.47 1.93
N LYS A 100 -7.79 -2.00 0.73
CA LYS A 100 -6.90 -1.17 -0.10
C LYS A 100 -6.38 0.07 0.63
N ASN A 101 -7.28 0.80 1.29
CA ASN A 101 -6.93 2.02 2.02
C ASN A 101 -6.08 1.66 3.26
N MET A 102 -6.42 0.55 3.94
CA MET A 102 -5.63 0.03 5.05
C MET A 102 -4.20 -0.33 4.62
N ILE A 103 -3.99 -0.95 3.46
CA ILE A 103 -2.67 -1.23 2.87
C ILE A 103 -1.87 0.06 2.66
N THR A 104 -2.45 1.05 1.97
CA THR A 104 -1.75 2.32 1.65
C THR A 104 -1.43 3.17 2.88
N GLY A 105 -2.16 2.99 3.98
CA GLY A 105 -1.82 3.59 5.27
C GLY A 105 -0.75 2.80 6.04
N THR A 106 -0.84 1.47 6.00
CA THR A 106 0.08 0.58 6.73
C THR A 106 1.50 0.61 6.15
N SER A 107 1.66 0.75 4.84
CA SER A 107 2.99 0.86 4.19
C SER A 107 3.79 2.12 4.58
N GLN A 108 3.14 3.12 5.19
CA GLN A 108 3.81 4.32 5.70
C GLN A 108 4.11 4.27 7.19
N ALA A 109 3.72 3.19 7.90
CA ALA A 109 3.76 3.11 9.35
C ALA A 109 5.03 2.41 9.88
N ASP A 110 5.63 2.98 10.92
CA ASP A 110 6.80 2.44 11.62
C ASP A 110 6.40 1.43 12.73
N CYS A 111 5.16 1.55 13.21
CA CYS A 111 4.53 0.67 14.20
C CYS A 111 3.02 0.53 13.96
N ALA A 112 2.49 -0.66 14.20
CA ALA A 112 1.05 -0.92 14.19
C ALA A 112 0.48 -0.98 15.62
N VAL A 113 -0.70 -0.41 15.82
CA VAL A 113 -1.48 -0.52 17.06
C VAL A 113 -2.71 -1.37 16.79
N LEU A 114 -2.69 -2.62 17.27
CA LEU A 114 -3.75 -3.60 17.10
C LEU A 114 -4.77 -3.49 18.23
N ILE A 115 -5.95 -2.95 17.92
CA ILE A 115 -7.07 -2.83 18.84
C ILE A 115 -7.95 -4.08 18.78
N VAL A 116 -8.06 -4.76 19.91
CA VAL A 116 -8.79 -6.01 20.11
C VAL A 116 -9.88 -5.79 21.15
N ALA A 117 -11.14 -6.08 20.84
CA ALA A 117 -12.21 -5.98 21.84
C ALA A 117 -12.14 -7.11 22.87
N ALA A 118 -12.44 -6.81 24.13
CA ALA A 118 -12.48 -7.76 25.24
C ALA A 118 -13.87 -8.38 25.50
N GLY A 119 -14.92 -7.76 24.97
CA GLY A 119 -16.31 -8.21 25.10
C GLY A 119 -16.52 -9.67 24.66
N VAL A 120 -17.48 -10.33 25.29
CA VAL A 120 -17.85 -11.71 24.97
C VAL A 120 -18.53 -11.75 23.59
N GLY A 121 -18.07 -12.62 22.69
CA GLY A 121 -18.53 -12.71 21.31
C GLY A 121 -17.79 -11.77 20.35
N GLU A 122 -17.48 -10.54 20.78
CA GLU A 122 -16.73 -9.58 19.95
C GLU A 122 -15.27 -10.03 19.72
N PHE A 123 -14.60 -10.52 20.75
CA PHE A 123 -13.25 -11.07 20.65
C PHE A 123 -13.24 -12.27 19.69
N GLU A 124 -14.15 -13.21 19.89
CA GLU A 124 -14.29 -14.46 19.14
C GLU A 124 -14.60 -14.17 17.66
N ALA A 125 -15.40 -13.16 17.35
CA ALA A 125 -15.68 -12.70 15.99
C ALA A 125 -14.41 -12.13 15.32
N GLY A 126 -13.71 -11.21 16.00
CA GLY A 126 -12.49 -10.57 15.50
C GLY A 126 -11.32 -11.54 15.30
N ILE A 127 -11.19 -12.55 16.16
CA ILE A 127 -10.18 -13.61 16.08
C ILE A 127 -10.66 -14.83 15.26
N SER A 128 -11.86 -14.82 14.68
CA SER A 128 -12.34 -15.94 13.84
C SER A 128 -11.51 -16.10 12.55
N LYS A 129 -11.69 -17.20 11.81
CA LYS A 129 -11.07 -17.37 10.47
C LYS A 129 -11.44 -16.26 9.47
N ASN A 130 -12.59 -15.63 9.69
CA ASN A 130 -13.14 -14.56 8.87
C ASN A 130 -12.92 -13.16 9.50
N GLY A 131 -12.31 -13.10 10.68
CA GLY A 131 -12.14 -11.89 11.47
C GLY A 131 -10.98 -11.02 10.99
N GLN A 132 -11.22 -9.72 10.89
CA GLN A 132 -10.27 -8.77 10.33
C GLN A 132 -9.06 -8.53 11.23
N THR A 133 -9.15 -8.71 12.55
CA THR A 133 -7.98 -8.60 13.46
C THR A 133 -6.84 -9.51 13.00
N ARG A 134 -7.18 -10.72 12.51
CA ARG A 134 -6.22 -11.68 11.97
C ARG A 134 -5.62 -11.25 10.63
N GLU A 135 -6.47 -10.79 9.72
CA GLU A 135 -6.09 -10.31 8.39
C GLU A 135 -5.21 -9.05 8.48
N HIS A 136 -5.59 -8.08 9.31
CA HIS A 136 -4.86 -6.84 9.53
C HIS A 136 -3.49 -7.05 10.17
N ALA A 137 -3.37 -7.93 11.18
CA ALA A 137 -2.08 -8.23 11.80
C ALA A 137 -1.12 -8.96 10.83
N LEU A 138 -1.66 -9.77 9.90
CA LEU A 138 -0.90 -10.35 8.80
C LEU A 138 -0.48 -9.30 7.77
N LEU A 139 -1.41 -8.45 7.32
CA LEU A 139 -1.12 -7.33 6.40
C LEU A 139 0.03 -6.48 6.94
N ALA A 140 -0.03 -6.03 8.20
CA ALA A 140 1.03 -5.25 8.83
C ALA A 140 2.40 -5.97 8.85
N TYR A 141 2.44 -7.27 9.14
CA TYR A 141 3.70 -8.01 9.16
C TYR A 141 4.32 -8.18 7.77
N THR A 142 3.48 -8.41 6.76
CA THR A 142 3.94 -8.55 5.37
C THR A 142 4.37 -7.20 4.79
N LEU A 143 3.73 -6.10 5.20
CA LEU A 143 4.08 -4.72 4.85
C LEU A 143 5.25 -4.16 5.70
N GLY A 144 6.18 -5.03 6.11
CA GLY A 144 7.40 -4.64 6.82
C GLY A 144 7.25 -4.09 8.25
N VAL A 145 6.03 -3.90 8.78
CA VAL A 145 5.79 -3.30 10.10
C VAL A 145 6.13 -4.29 11.22
N LYS A 146 7.41 -4.31 11.62
CA LYS A 146 7.95 -5.26 12.63
C LYS A 146 7.59 -4.91 14.07
N GLN A 147 7.13 -3.68 14.33
CA GLN A 147 6.74 -3.21 15.66
C GLN A 147 5.21 -3.23 15.80
N LEU A 148 4.73 -3.88 16.86
CA LEU A 148 3.30 -4.07 17.14
C LEU A 148 3.02 -3.76 18.60
N ILE A 149 1.95 -3.02 18.87
CA ILE A 149 1.37 -2.77 20.18
C ILE A 149 -0.05 -3.34 20.18
N VAL A 150 -0.46 -4.04 21.24
CA VAL A 150 -1.83 -4.62 21.33
C VAL A 150 -2.62 -3.89 22.41
N GLY A 151 -3.67 -3.17 22.00
CA GLY A 151 -4.64 -2.55 22.90
C GLY A 151 -5.85 -3.47 23.08
N VAL A 152 -5.98 -4.08 24.27
CA VAL A 152 -7.16 -4.88 24.65
C VAL A 152 -8.23 -3.91 25.15
N ASN A 153 -9.13 -3.52 24.26
CA ASN A 153 -10.12 -2.46 24.44
C ASN A 153 -11.48 -2.99 24.94
N LYS A 154 -12.32 -2.09 25.45
CA LYS A 154 -13.60 -2.39 26.09
C LYS A 154 -13.46 -3.29 27.33
N MET A 155 -12.42 -3.05 28.14
CA MET A 155 -12.28 -3.75 29.43
C MET A 155 -13.45 -3.49 30.39
N ASP A 156 -14.15 -2.35 30.23
CA ASP A 156 -15.41 -2.03 30.90
C ASP A 156 -16.55 -3.02 30.57
N SER A 157 -16.55 -3.61 29.37
CA SER A 157 -17.62 -4.50 28.88
C SER A 157 -17.31 -5.99 29.04
N THR A 158 -16.35 -6.36 29.90
CA THR A 158 -16.12 -7.77 30.25
C THR A 158 -17.11 -8.22 31.34
N GLU A 159 -17.28 -9.53 31.49
CA GLU A 159 -18.12 -10.10 32.56
C GLU A 159 -17.24 -10.93 33.51
N PRO A 160 -16.99 -10.48 34.77
CA PRO A 160 -17.29 -9.15 35.32
C PRO A 160 -16.46 -8.04 34.66
N ALA A 161 -16.82 -6.77 34.87
CA ALA A 161 -16.11 -5.63 34.31
C ALA A 161 -14.64 -5.58 34.80
N TYR A 162 -13.72 -5.20 33.92
CA TYR A 162 -12.28 -5.14 34.16
C TYR A 162 -11.65 -6.47 34.63
N SER A 163 -12.11 -7.60 34.08
CA SER A 163 -11.69 -8.96 34.47
C SER A 163 -10.28 -9.32 34.00
N GLU A 164 -9.37 -9.51 34.95
CA GLU A 164 -8.00 -10.04 34.75
C GLU A 164 -8.01 -11.37 33.98
N LYS A 165 -8.89 -12.30 34.37
CA LYS A 165 -9.00 -13.62 33.75
C LYS A 165 -9.34 -13.55 32.25
N ARG A 166 -10.20 -12.60 31.85
CA ARG A 166 -10.56 -12.39 30.43
C ARG A 166 -9.42 -11.72 29.67
N TYR A 167 -8.72 -10.78 30.29
CA TYR A 167 -7.50 -10.20 29.72
C TYR A 167 -6.43 -11.26 29.45
N ASP A 168 -6.11 -12.12 30.42
CA ASP A 168 -5.09 -13.18 30.27
C ASP A 168 -5.43 -14.19 29.18
N GLU A 169 -6.71 -14.56 29.04
CA GLU A 169 -7.22 -15.39 27.95
C GLU A 169 -6.94 -14.75 26.57
N ILE A 170 -7.32 -13.48 26.41
CA ILE A 170 -7.10 -12.69 25.19
C ILE A 170 -5.61 -12.56 24.88
N VAL A 171 -4.78 -12.21 25.87
CA VAL A 171 -3.32 -12.08 25.72
C VAL A 171 -2.72 -13.41 25.26
N LYS A 172 -3.14 -14.54 25.84
CA LYS A 172 -2.66 -15.87 25.47
C LYS A 172 -3.04 -16.26 24.05
N GLU A 173 -4.29 -16.04 23.64
CA GLU A 173 -4.77 -16.34 22.29
C GLU A 173 -4.12 -15.44 21.23
N VAL A 174 -4.07 -14.12 21.47
CA VAL A 174 -3.46 -13.16 20.56
C VAL A 174 -1.95 -13.39 20.47
N SER A 175 -1.25 -13.65 21.58
CA SER A 175 0.17 -14.04 21.59
C SER A 175 0.43 -15.29 20.74
N ALA A 176 -0.40 -16.33 20.89
CA ALA A 176 -0.32 -17.53 20.08
C ALA A 176 -0.61 -17.28 18.59
N TYR A 177 -1.41 -16.24 18.27
CA TYR A 177 -1.72 -15.86 16.90
C TYR A 177 -0.63 -14.99 16.24
N ILE A 178 -0.13 -13.95 16.91
CA ILE A 178 0.93 -13.09 16.37
C ILE A 178 2.25 -13.87 16.19
N LYS A 179 2.53 -14.84 17.08
CA LYS A 179 3.63 -15.80 16.92
C LYS A 179 3.47 -16.73 15.70
N LYS A 180 2.23 -17.00 15.29
CA LYS A 180 1.92 -17.76 14.05
C LYS A 180 2.02 -16.90 12.78
N ILE A 181 2.00 -15.57 12.91
CA ILE A 181 2.27 -14.63 11.81
C ILE A 181 3.77 -14.47 11.61
N GLY A 182 4.51 -14.18 12.69
CA GLY A 182 5.97 -13.99 12.67
C GLY A 182 6.51 -13.05 13.75
N TYR A 183 5.65 -12.26 14.40
CA TYR A 183 6.04 -11.42 15.53
C TYR A 183 6.52 -12.25 16.73
N ASN A 184 7.47 -11.71 17.50
CA ASN A 184 7.82 -12.24 18.81
C ASN A 184 6.87 -11.65 19.88
N PRO A 185 6.03 -12.44 20.57
CA PRO A 185 5.14 -11.89 21.60
C PRO A 185 5.87 -11.19 22.75
N ALA A 186 7.13 -11.55 23.02
CA ALA A 186 7.93 -10.90 24.06
C ALA A 186 8.31 -9.45 23.72
N THR A 187 8.32 -9.05 22.44
CA THR A 187 8.60 -7.67 22.01
C THR A 187 7.34 -6.80 21.90
N VAL A 188 6.16 -7.35 22.20
CA VAL A 188 4.85 -6.72 21.95
C VAL A 188 4.18 -6.40 23.28
N PRO A 189 3.94 -5.11 23.61
CA PRO A 189 3.22 -4.75 24.83
C PRO A 189 1.72 -4.99 24.64
N PHE A 190 1.11 -5.61 25.64
CA PHE A 190 -0.34 -5.81 25.73
C PHE A 190 -0.92 -4.86 26.78
N VAL A 191 -1.74 -3.90 26.36
CA VAL A 191 -2.28 -2.86 27.24
C VAL A 191 -3.80 -3.06 27.38
N PRO A 192 -4.33 -3.39 28.56
CA PRO A 192 -5.77 -3.35 28.80
C PRO A 192 -6.23 -1.89 28.89
N ILE A 193 -7.20 -1.49 28.08
CA ILE A 193 -7.67 -0.10 27.94
C ILE A 193 -9.21 -0.03 27.86
N SER A 194 -9.76 1.15 28.14
CA SER A 194 -11.09 1.54 27.65
C SER A 194 -10.95 2.82 26.84
N GLY A 195 -11.09 2.73 25.51
CA GLY A 195 -11.08 3.89 24.63
C GLY A 195 -12.27 4.84 24.86
N TRP A 196 -13.34 4.37 25.51
CA TRP A 196 -14.50 5.20 25.86
C TRP A 196 -14.27 5.97 27.16
N HIS A 197 -13.97 5.27 28.26
CA HIS A 197 -13.78 5.87 29.58
C HIS A 197 -12.40 6.51 29.77
N GLY A 198 -11.40 6.10 28.98
CA GLY A 198 -10.04 6.64 29.00
C GLY A 198 -9.07 5.90 29.93
N ASP A 199 -9.47 4.75 30.48
CA ASP A 199 -8.66 3.87 31.32
C ASP A 199 -7.39 3.40 30.61
N ASN A 200 -6.24 3.52 31.30
CA ASN A 200 -4.90 3.16 30.80
C ASN A 200 -4.49 3.85 29.48
N MET A 201 -5.20 4.88 29.02
CA MET A 201 -4.83 5.58 27.78
C MET A 201 -3.58 6.45 27.98
N LEU A 202 -3.61 7.35 28.97
CA LEU A 202 -2.50 8.21 29.36
C LEU A 202 -2.03 7.93 30.80
N GLU A 203 -2.98 7.68 31.69
CA GLU A 203 -2.75 7.47 33.12
C GLU A 203 -3.25 6.07 33.54
N PRO A 204 -2.65 5.46 34.58
CA PRO A 204 -3.13 4.20 35.15
C PRO A 204 -4.60 4.26 35.59
N SER A 205 -5.36 3.22 35.27
CA SER A 205 -6.76 3.08 35.66
C SER A 205 -6.92 2.68 37.13
N PRO A 206 -7.79 3.36 37.91
CA PRO A 206 -8.21 2.89 39.23
C PRO A 206 -8.98 1.55 39.19
N ASN A 207 -9.59 1.23 38.05
CA ASN A 207 -10.45 0.06 37.87
C ASN A 207 -9.67 -1.25 37.65
N MET A 208 -8.35 -1.16 37.38
CA MET A 208 -7.49 -2.31 37.11
C MET A 208 -6.28 -2.40 38.08
N PRO A 209 -6.51 -2.47 39.41
CA PRO A 209 -5.43 -2.51 40.41
C PRO A 209 -4.58 -3.79 40.33
N TRP A 210 -5.09 -4.84 39.67
CA TRP A 210 -4.36 -6.07 39.38
C TRP A 210 -3.26 -5.85 38.32
N PHE A 211 -3.51 -5.00 37.33
CA PHE A 211 -2.58 -4.77 36.22
C PHE A 211 -1.33 -3.99 36.68
N LYS A 212 -0.19 -4.69 36.76
CA LYS A 212 1.10 -4.11 37.19
C LYS A 212 1.92 -3.46 36.06
N GLY A 213 1.31 -3.32 34.89
CA GLY A 213 1.97 -2.83 33.69
C GLY A 213 2.39 -3.93 32.72
N TRP A 214 2.57 -3.53 31.46
CA TRP A 214 3.12 -4.35 30.39
C TRP A 214 4.66 -4.33 30.43
N LYS A 215 5.28 -5.34 29.81
CA LYS A 215 6.73 -5.47 29.69
C LYS A 215 7.07 -5.93 28.27
N VAL A 216 8.20 -5.43 27.75
CA VAL A 216 8.78 -5.87 26.47
C VAL A 216 10.24 -6.24 26.65
N GLU A 217 10.63 -7.37 26.08
CA GLU A 217 11.99 -7.89 26.06
C GLU A 217 12.55 -7.87 24.64
N ARG A 218 13.65 -7.14 24.44
CA ARG A 218 14.26 -6.93 23.12
C ARG A 218 15.75 -6.63 23.24
N LYS A 219 16.51 -6.86 22.16
CA LYS A 219 17.99 -6.75 22.18
C LYS A 219 18.44 -5.30 22.39
N GLU A 220 17.63 -4.36 21.97
CA GLU A 220 17.84 -2.92 21.98
C GLU A 220 17.53 -2.28 23.35
N GLY A 221 17.09 -3.09 24.33
CA GLY A 221 16.80 -2.66 25.70
C GLY A 221 15.33 -2.93 26.07
N ASN A 222 15.14 -3.64 27.18
CA ASN A 222 13.83 -3.94 27.75
C ASN A 222 13.12 -2.65 28.19
N ALA A 223 11.80 -2.66 28.13
CA ALA A 223 10.98 -1.55 28.63
C ALA A 223 9.71 -2.06 29.33
N SER A 224 9.13 -1.20 30.16
CA SER A 224 7.89 -1.47 30.90
C SER A 224 7.16 -0.17 31.17
N GLY A 225 5.84 -0.23 31.23
CA GLY A 225 4.95 0.89 31.56
C GLY A 225 3.54 0.38 31.84
N VAL A 226 2.59 1.29 32.05
CA VAL A 226 1.21 0.93 32.38
C VAL A 226 0.24 1.42 31.30
N SER A 227 0.45 2.63 30.80
CA SER A 227 -0.45 3.25 29.82
C SER A 227 -0.11 2.90 28.37
N LEU A 228 -1.06 3.19 27.48
CA LEU A 228 -0.89 3.12 26.03
C LEU A 228 0.07 4.20 25.52
N LEU A 229 0.04 5.41 26.10
CA LEU A 229 0.97 6.49 25.77
C LEU A 229 2.43 6.10 26.06
N GLU A 230 2.69 5.48 27.22
CA GLU A 230 4.01 4.94 27.55
C GLU A 230 4.44 3.84 26.57
N ALA A 231 3.52 2.99 26.10
CA ALA A 231 3.83 1.96 25.11
C ALA A 231 4.28 2.58 23.78
N LEU A 232 3.60 3.65 23.34
CA LEU A 232 4.00 4.43 22.17
C LEU A 232 5.37 5.10 22.34
N ASP A 233 5.68 5.62 23.54
CA ASP A 233 7.02 6.16 23.89
C ASP A 233 8.12 5.08 23.99
N THR A 234 7.80 3.79 23.81
CA THR A 234 8.80 2.70 23.68
C THR A 234 9.04 2.23 22.25
N ILE A 235 8.32 2.76 21.25
CA ILE A 235 8.60 2.48 19.83
C ILE A 235 10.07 2.81 19.54
N LEU A 236 10.78 1.88 18.90
CA LEU A 236 12.12 2.14 18.39
C LEU A 236 12.00 3.03 17.15
N PRO A 237 12.81 4.10 17.01
CA PRO A 237 12.85 4.86 15.78
C PRO A 237 13.19 3.95 14.59
N PRO A 238 12.51 4.08 13.44
CA PRO A 238 12.89 3.35 12.24
C PRO A 238 14.30 3.76 11.82
N THR A 239 15.12 2.80 11.40
CA THR A 239 16.41 3.10 10.74
C THR A 239 16.10 3.71 9.37
N ARG A 240 16.01 5.03 9.29
CA ARG A 240 15.75 5.76 8.05
C ARG A 240 16.87 5.44 7.04
N PRO A 241 16.56 4.89 5.86
CA PRO A 241 17.57 4.42 4.90
C PRO A 241 18.17 5.58 4.09
N THR A 242 18.89 6.48 4.76
CA THR A 242 19.61 7.61 4.15
C THR A 242 20.77 7.18 3.27
N ASP A 243 21.40 6.05 3.62
CA ASP A 243 22.59 5.53 2.93
C ASP A 243 22.26 4.73 1.67
N LYS A 244 20.96 4.43 1.44
CA LYS A 244 20.48 3.77 0.23
C LYS A 244 20.27 4.80 -0.89
N PRO A 245 20.31 4.38 -2.17
CA PRO A 245 19.98 5.26 -3.29
C PRO A 245 18.57 5.85 -3.20
N LEU A 246 18.36 6.98 -3.88
CA LEU A 246 17.09 7.69 -3.85
C LEU A 246 15.97 6.87 -4.50
N ARG A 247 14.85 6.70 -3.78
CA ARG A 247 13.57 6.23 -4.32
C ARG A 247 12.44 7.07 -3.74
N LEU A 248 11.67 7.70 -4.63
CA LEU A 248 10.56 8.59 -4.30
C LEU A 248 9.39 8.28 -5.25
N PRO A 249 8.42 7.43 -4.85
CA PRO A 249 7.21 7.17 -5.62
C PRO A 249 6.30 8.40 -5.69
N LEU A 250 5.88 8.76 -6.91
CA LEU A 250 5.00 9.91 -7.14
C LEU A 250 3.57 9.61 -6.70
N GLN A 251 3.05 10.42 -5.80
CA GLN A 251 1.66 10.41 -5.36
C GLN A 251 0.78 11.22 -6.32
N ASP A 252 1.22 12.44 -6.67
CA ASP A 252 0.52 13.35 -7.59
C ASP A 252 1.53 14.24 -8.35
N VAL A 253 1.07 14.89 -9.43
CA VAL A 253 1.88 15.83 -10.21
C VAL A 253 1.05 17.07 -10.55
N TYR A 254 1.53 18.25 -10.15
CA TYR A 254 0.84 19.52 -10.34
C TYR A 254 1.56 20.40 -11.38
N LYS A 255 0.78 21.26 -12.06
CA LYS A 255 1.29 22.36 -12.87
C LYS A 255 1.06 23.66 -12.12
N ILE A 256 2.12 24.33 -11.68
CA ILE A 256 2.02 25.60 -10.97
C ILE A 256 2.49 26.72 -11.90
N GLY A 257 1.65 27.75 -12.09
CA GLY A 257 1.96 28.91 -12.92
C GLY A 257 3.22 29.63 -12.41
N GLY A 258 4.14 29.97 -13.32
CA GLY A 258 5.43 30.60 -13.00
C GLY A 258 6.51 29.64 -12.46
N ILE A 259 6.14 28.54 -11.79
CA ILE A 259 7.09 27.58 -11.21
C ILE A 259 7.45 26.45 -12.19
N GLY A 260 6.44 25.84 -12.83
CA GLY A 260 6.61 24.71 -13.75
C GLY A 260 5.84 23.46 -13.33
N THR A 261 6.49 22.31 -13.44
CA THR A 261 5.96 20.99 -13.08
C THR A 261 6.47 20.61 -11.70
N VAL A 262 5.54 20.31 -10.79
CA VAL A 262 5.83 19.96 -9.39
C VAL A 262 5.24 18.58 -9.07
N PRO A 263 5.99 17.49 -9.27
CA PRO A 263 5.72 16.21 -8.62
C PRO A 263 5.69 16.33 -7.09
N VAL A 264 4.81 15.52 -6.48
CA VAL A 264 4.70 15.36 -5.03
C VAL A 264 4.76 13.88 -4.68
N GLY A 265 5.50 13.53 -3.63
CA GLY A 265 5.58 12.16 -3.12
C GLY A 265 6.36 12.05 -1.82
N ARG A 266 6.49 10.83 -1.32
CA ARG A 266 7.25 10.51 -0.11
C ARG A 266 8.63 9.99 -0.50
N VAL A 267 9.68 10.50 0.15
CA VAL A 267 11.02 9.91 0.04
C VAL A 267 11.01 8.59 0.80
N GLU A 268 11.20 7.46 0.12
CA GLU A 268 11.20 6.14 0.75
C GLU A 268 12.63 5.69 1.11
N THR A 269 13.60 5.96 0.23
CA THR A 269 15.02 5.74 0.47
C THR A 269 15.87 6.87 -0.08
N GLY A 270 17.06 7.05 0.47
CA GLY A 270 18.03 8.07 0.06
C GLY A 270 17.63 9.50 0.44
N ILE A 271 18.35 10.46 -0.13
CA ILE A 271 18.19 11.88 0.16
C ILE A 271 17.90 12.62 -1.15
N LEU A 272 16.91 13.51 -1.15
CA LEU A 272 16.62 14.41 -2.27
C LEU A 272 17.15 15.81 -1.94
N ARG A 273 17.95 16.39 -2.83
CA ARG A 273 18.48 17.76 -2.70
C ARG A 273 18.20 18.59 -3.96
N PRO A 274 17.97 19.91 -3.83
CA PRO A 274 18.05 20.83 -4.96
C PRO A 274 19.38 20.69 -5.72
N GLY A 275 19.34 20.78 -7.06
CA GLY A 275 20.48 20.57 -7.94
C GLY A 275 20.81 19.10 -8.26
N MET A 276 20.12 18.12 -7.66
CA MET A 276 20.26 16.72 -8.07
C MET A 276 19.67 16.48 -9.47
N VAL A 277 20.30 15.57 -10.20
CA VAL A 277 19.80 15.06 -11.48
C VAL A 277 19.09 13.74 -11.18
N VAL A 278 17.81 13.68 -11.50
CA VAL A 278 16.91 12.58 -11.16
C VAL A 278 16.29 11.96 -12.41
N THR A 279 16.09 10.65 -12.37
CA THR A 279 15.43 9.87 -13.43
C THR A 279 14.07 9.37 -12.94
N PHE A 280 13.06 9.50 -13.81
CA PHE A 280 11.71 9.01 -13.58
C PHE A 280 11.48 7.68 -14.31
N ALA A 281 11.29 6.60 -13.55
CA ALA A 281 10.88 5.29 -14.05
C ALA A 281 9.35 5.14 -14.05
N PRO A 282 8.75 4.38 -14.99
CA PRO A 282 9.39 3.65 -16.09
C PRO A 282 9.61 4.52 -17.34
N VAL A 283 9.24 5.81 -17.33
CA VAL A 283 9.29 6.68 -18.53
C VAL A 283 10.71 7.06 -18.99
N ASN A 284 11.73 6.75 -18.18
CA ASN A 284 13.15 6.99 -18.40
C ASN A 284 13.50 8.46 -18.75
N ILE A 285 12.79 9.41 -18.12
CA ILE A 285 13.01 10.84 -18.30
C ILE A 285 13.97 11.33 -17.21
N THR A 286 15.07 11.97 -17.60
CA THR A 286 16.07 12.51 -16.68
C THR A 286 16.04 14.04 -16.68
N THR A 287 16.07 14.65 -15.48
CA THR A 287 15.99 16.11 -15.30
C THR A 287 16.64 16.58 -14.01
N GLU A 288 16.83 17.90 -13.88
CA GLU A 288 17.39 18.55 -12.70
C GLU A 288 16.29 19.11 -11.78
N VAL A 289 16.42 18.85 -10.49
CA VAL A 289 15.55 19.37 -9.42
C VAL A 289 15.95 20.81 -9.09
N LYS A 290 15.04 21.78 -9.26
CA LYS A 290 15.32 23.19 -8.91
C LYS A 290 15.22 23.47 -7.41
N SER A 291 14.15 22.98 -6.79
CA SER A 291 13.79 23.25 -5.39
C SER A 291 13.01 22.08 -4.84
N VAL A 292 13.09 21.91 -3.51
CA VAL A 292 12.34 20.92 -2.75
C VAL A 292 11.60 21.69 -1.65
N GLU A 293 10.32 21.42 -1.47
CA GLU A 293 9.44 22.14 -0.55
C GLU A 293 8.59 21.16 0.26
N MET A 294 8.41 21.44 1.55
CA MET A 294 7.50 20.73 2.44
C MET A 294 6.65 21.76 3.19
N HIS A 295 5.33 21.60 3.19
CA HIS A 295 4.40 22.51 3.88
C HIS A 295 4.57 24.02 3.53
N HIS A 296 5.01 24.33 2.29
CA HIS A 296 5.35 25.68 1.79
C HIS A 296 6.65 26.29 2.34
N GLU A 297 7.49 25.51 3.02
CA GLU A 297 8.86 25.88 3.38
C GLU A 297 9.86 25.17 2.46
N ALA A 298 10.90 25.90 2.03
CA ALA A 298 11.95 25.36 1.18
C ALA A 298 12.96 24.54 1.99
N LEU A 299 13.24 23.32 1.54
CA LEU A 299 14.19 22.40 2.17
C LEU A 299 15.54 22.41 1.44
N SER A 300 16.63 22.40 2.21
CA SER A 300 17.98 22.18 1.70
C SER A 300 18.22 20.72 1.33
N GLU A 301 17.59 19.79 2.06
CA GLU A 301 17.51 18.38 1.75
C GLU A 301 16.22 17.77 2.32
N ALA A 302 15.73 16.70 1.69
CA ALA A 302 14.61 15.91 2.18
C ALA A 302 15.07 14.47 2.45
N LEU A 303 14.70 13.95 3.60
CA LEU A 303 15.16 12.69 4.17
C LEU A 303 14.08 11.59 4.00
N PRO A 304 14.44 10.30 4.13
CA PRO A 304 13.48 9.21 4.07
C PRO A 304 12.35 9.40 5.10
N GLY A 305 11.11 9.36 4.63
CA GLY A 305 9.88 9.59 5.37
C GLY A 305 9.21 10.94 5.10
N ASP A 306 9.93 11.92 4.55
CA ASP A 306 9.39 13.25 4.27
C ASP A 306 8.46 13.24 3.05
N ASN A 307 7.34 13.96 3.15
CA ASN A 307 6.40 14.15 2.04
C ASN A 307 6.66 15.52 1.40
N VAL A 308 7.23 15.52 0.20
CA VAL A 308 7.78 16.73 -0.43
C VAL A 308 7.22 16.96 -1.82
N GLY A 309 7.02 18.24 -2.16
CA GLY A 309 6.87 18.70 -3.53
C GLY A 309 8.22 19.18 -4.04
N PHE A 310 8.58 18.84 -5.29
CA PHE A 310 9.86 19.28 -5.85
C PHE A 310 9.69 19.76 -7.29
N ASN A 311 10.32 20.87 -7.64
CA ASN A 311 10.20 21.48 -8.96
C ASN A 311 11.23 20.90 -9.93
N VAL A 312 10.81 20.48 -11.13
CA VAL A 312 11.69 19.90 -12.16
C VAL A 312 11.67 20.72 -13.45
N LYS A 313 12.84 20.85 -14.08
CA LYS A 313 12.99 21.54 -15.38
C LYS A 313 12.49 20.66 -16.52
N ASN A 314 12.03 21.28 -17.62
CA ASN A 314 11.86 20.64 -18.95
C ASN A 314 11.00 19.35 -19.03
N VAL A 315 10.20 19.05 -18.00
CA VAL A 315 9.26 17.90 -17.97
C VAL A 315 7.83 18.43 -17.91
N SER A 316 6.93 17.90 -18.74
CA SER A 316 5.51 18.22 -18.70
C SER A 316 4.78 17.34 -17.69
N VAL A 317 3.69 17.87 -17.12
CA VAL A 317 2.74 17.11 -16.27
C VAL A 317 2.05 15.97 -17.03
N LYS A 318 2.21 15.90 -18.36
CA LYS A 318 1.75 14.76 -19.18
C LYS A 318 2.75 13.61 -19.26
N ASP A 319 4.03 13.88 -18.99
CA ASP A 319 5.13 12.94 -19.26
C ASP A 319 5.41 12.07 -18.02
N ILE A 320 5.12 12.61 -16.82
CA ILE A 320 5.18 11.90 -15.54
C ILE A 320 3.79 11.84 -14.91
N ARG A 321 3.52 10.76 -14.15
CA ARG A 321 2.23 10.49 -13.50
C ARG A 321 2.39 9.80 -12.14
N ARG A 322 1.31 9.78 -11.36
CA ARG A 322 1.17 8.92 -10.18
C ARG A 322 1.57 7.47 -10.50
N GLY A 323 2.33 6.85 -9.60
CA GLY A 323 2.88 5.51 -9.80
C GLY A 323 4.19 5.45 -10.58
N ASN A 324 4.74 6.58 -11.03
CA ASN A 324 6.13 6.66 -11.45
C ASN A 324 7.05 6.77 -10.22
N VAL A 325 8.30 6.34 -10.37
CA VAL A 325 9.32 6.37 -9.31
C VAL A 325 10.43 7.32 -9.73
N CYS A 326 10.72 8.30 -8.89
CA CYS A 326 11.87 9.19 -9.02
C CYS A 326 13.08 8.61 -8.26
N GLY A 327 14.27 8.68 -8.83
CA GLY A 327 15.53 8.30 -8.18
C GLY A 327 16.73 9.05 -8.75
N ASP A 328 17.90 8.93 -8.12
CA ASP A 328 19.12 9.63 -8.55
C ASP A 328 19.67 8.99 -9.84
N SER A 329 19.91 9.79 -10.88
CA SER A 329 20.48 9.31 -12.14
C SER A 329 21.89 8.75 -12.01
N LYS A 330 22.63 9.13 -10.95
CA LYS A 330 24.04 8.75 -10.72
C LYS A 330 24.20 7.58 -9.76
N SER A 331 23.18 7.25 -8.98
CA SER A 331 23.22 6.23 -7.94
C SER A 331 22.03 5.31 -8.13
N ASP A 332 22.25 4.20 -8.83
CA ASP A 332 21.26 3.16 -9.10
C ASP A 332 19.89 3.73 -9.56
N PRO A 333 19.78 4.29 -10.78
CA PRO A 333 18.53 4.88 -11.24
C PRO A 333 17.43 3.82 -11.38
N PRO A 334 16.18 4.11 -10.96
CA PRO A 334 15.07 3.17 -11.07
C PRO A 334 14.77 2.85 -12.54
N GLN A 335 14.29 1.62 -12.80
CA GLN A 335 14.06 1.11 -14.16
C GLN A 335 12.64 0.56 -14.34
N GLU A 336 12.27 0.26 -15.60
CA GLU A 336 11.05 -0.48 -15.90
C GLU A 336 11.24 -1.98 -15.66
N ALA A 337 10.29 -2.61 -14.97
CA ALA A 337 10.26 -4.05 -14.77
C ALA A 337 9.42 -4.71 -15.88
N ALA A 338 10.08 -5.36 -16.84
CA ALA A 338 9.40 -6.14 -17.89
C ALA A 338 8.61 -7.33 -17.30
N GLN A 339 9.20 -7.99 -16.29
CA GLN A 339 8.59 -9.04 -15.50
C GLN A 339 9.27 -9.11 -14.13
N PHE A 340 8.57 -9.63 -13.13
CA PHE A 340 9.14 -9.87 -11.80
C PHE A 340 8.61 -11.17 -11.21
N THR A 341 9.42 -11.85 -10.41
CA THR A 341 8.95 -12.96 -9.58
C THR A 341 8.46 -12.37 -8.26
N SER A 342 7.48 -12.99 -7.60
CA SER A 342 7.09 -12.57 -6.25
C SER A 342 6.58 -13.73 -5.41
N GLN A 343 6.86 -13.67 -4.12
CA GLN A 343 6.29 -14.57 -3.13
C GLN A 343 4.90 -14.06 -2.75
N VAL A 344 3.85 -14.66 -3.30
CA VAL A 344 2.45 -14.34 -2.95
C VAL A 344 1.92 -15.17 -1.80
N ILE A 345 1.09 -14.55 -0.96
CA ILE A 345 0.24 -15.20 0.05
C ILE A 345 -1.21 -14.92 -0.35
N ILE A 346 -1.95 -15.96 -0.69
CA ILE A 346 -3.36 -15.86 -1.06
C ILE A 346 -4.19 -15.75 0.23
N LEU A 347 -4.90 -14.64 0.44
CA LEU A 347 -5.81 -14.50 1.60
C LEU A 347 -7.18 -15.09 1.25
N ASN A 348 -8.27 -14.59 1.84
CA ASN A 348 -9.58 -15.24 1.79
C ASN A 348 -10.30 -15.00 0.45
N HIS A 349 -9.90 -15.75 -0.59
CA HIS A 349 -10.49 -15.70 -1.93
C HIS A 349 -11.56 -16.81 -2.11
N PRO A 350 -12.72 -16.53 -2.76
CA PRO A 350 -13.79 -17.53 -2.91
C PRO A 350 -13.54 -18.56 -4.02
N GLY A 351 -12.62 -18.27 -4.96
CA GLY A 351 -12.29 -19.14 -6.09
C GLY A 351 -10.85 -19.68 -6.03
N GLN A 352 -10.45 -20.38 -7.10
CA GLN A 352 -9.06 -20.79 -7.32
C GLN A 352 -8.37 -19.82 -8.28
N ILE A 353 -7.05 -19.65 -8.13
CA ILE A 353 -6.21 -18.83 -9.00
C ILE A 353 -5.36 -19.77 -9.86
N SER A 354 -5.35 -19.57 -11.18
CA SER A 354 -4.56 -20.34 -12.15
C SER A 354 -3.65 -19.43 -12.96
N ALA A 355 -2.66 -20.00 -13.64
CA ALA A 355 -1.84 -19.27 -14.61
C ALA A 355 -2.73 -18.55 -15.66
N GLY A 356 -2.33 -17.35 -16.06
CA GLY A 356 -3.10 -16.43 -16.91
C GLY A 356 -4.04 -15.48 -16.15
N TYR A 357 -4.28 -15.69 -14.86
CA TYR A 357 -5.06 -14.77 -14.02
C TYR A 357 -4.42 -13.37 -14.01
N SER A 358 -5.23 -12.31 -14.16
CA SER A 358 -4.75 -10.94 -14.36
C SER A 358 -5.38 -9.93 -13.39
N PRO A 359 -5.03 -9.98 -12.09
CA PRO A 359 -5.53 -9.04 -11.10
C PRO A 359 -4.90 -7.65 -11.26
N VAL A 360 -5.49 -6.65 -10.58
CA VAL A 360 -4.88 -5.31 -10.46
C VAL A 360 -4.01 -5.25 -9.21
N ILE A 361 -2.73 -4.94 -9.42
CA ILE A 361 -1.72 -4.79 -8.37
C ILE A 361 -1.58 -3.32 -8.00
N ASP A 362 -1.73 -3.06 -6.70
CA ASP A 362 -1.33 -1.85 -6.00
C ASP A 362 0.07 -2.08 -5.41
N CYS A 363 1.08 -1.40 -5.93
CA CYS A 363 2.43 -1.38 -5.37
C CYS A 363 2.84 0.08 -5.19
N HIS A 364 3.39 0.46 -4.03
CA HIS A 364 3.65 1.86 -3.64
C HIS A 364 2.48 2.82 -3.97
N THR A 365 2.60 3.56 -5.07
CA THR A 365 1.60 4.50 -5.60
C THR A 365 1.03 4.08 -6.97
N ALA A 366 1.56 3.01 -7.57
CA ALA A 366 1.15 2.45 -8.85
C ALA A 366 -0.05 1.50 -8.69
N HIS A 367 -0.95 1.53 -9.68
CA HIS A 367 -2.15 0.70 -9.74
C HIS A 367 -2.28 0.12 -11.17
N ILE A 368 -1.76 -1.09 -11.37
CA ILE A 368 -1.53 -1.68 -12.71
C ILE A 368 -2.01 -3.13 -12.73
N ALA A 369 -2.73 -3.51 -13.79
CA ALA A 369 -3.10 -4.91 -14.03
C ALA A 369 -1.86 -5.71 -14.42
N CYS A 370 -1.58 -6.79 -13.70
CA CYS A 370 -0.44 -7.68 -13.95
C CYS A 370 -0.94 -9.10 -14.19
N LYS A 371 -0.41 -9.78 -15.20
CA LYS A 371 -0.75 -11.17 -15.52
C LYS A 371 0.17 -12.12 -14.74
N PHE A 372 -0.42 -13.10 -14.07
CA PHE A 372 0.27 -14.23 -13.47
C PHE A 372 0.69 -15.14 -14.63
N ALA A 373 1.92 -15.00 -15.11
CA ALA A 373 2.42 -15.75 -16.25
C ALA A 373 2.58 -17.22 -15.86
N GLU A 374 3.32 -17.47 -14.78
CA GLU A 374 3.62 -18.82 -14.29
C GLU A 374 3.46 -18.89 -12.76
N LEU A 375 2.90 -20.00 -12.28
CA LEU A 375 2.88 -20.35 -10.87
C LEU A 375 4.06 -21.30 -10.64
N LYS A 376 5.23 -20.79 -10.26
CA LYS A 376 6.48 -21.57 -10.24
C LYS A 376 6.53 -22.59 -9.12
N GLU A 377 6.24 -22.16 -7.89
CA GLU A 377 6.34 -23.01 -6.71
C GLU A 377 5.20 -22.76 -5.75
N LYS A 378 4.75 -23.80 -5.05
CA LYS A 378 3.96 -23.67 -3.82
C LYS A 378 4.89 -23.84 -2.63
N ILE A 379 4.75 -22.98 -1.62
CA ILE A 379 5.63 -22.95 -0.45
C ILE A 379 4.82 -22.95 0.85
N ASP A 380 5.42 -23.42 1.93
CA ASP A 380 4.89 -23.20 3.28
C ASP A 380 5.13 -21.75 3.71
N ARG A 381 4.05 -21.08 4.15
CA ARG A 381 4.03 -19.68 4.53
C ARG A 381 5.00 -19.31 5.67
N ARG A 382 5.36 -20.24 6.56
CA ARG A 382 6.27 -19.94 7.70
C ARG A 382 7.72 -20.32 7.46
N SER A 383 7.95 -21.54 6.97
CA SER A 383 9.31 -22.04 6.76
C SER A 383 9.93 -21.61 5.43
N GLY A 384 9.12 -21.07 4.50
CA GLY A 384 9.54 -20.84 3.11
C GLY A 384 9.81 -22.13 2.34
N LYS A 385 9.59 -23.31 2.96
CA LYS A 385 9.93 -24.60 2.36
C LYS A 385 8.98 -24.90 1.21
N LYS A 386 9.56 -25.19 0.05
CA LYS A 386 8.88 -25.70 -1.14
C LYS A 386 8.05 -26.96 -0.83
N LEU A 387 6.80 -26.95 -1.30
CA LEU A 387 5.81 -28.03 -1.15
C LEU A 387 5.49 -28.71 -2.47
N GLU A 388 5.38 -27.94 -3.56
CA GLU A 388 4.97 -28.40 -4.89
C GLU A 388 5.64 -27.57 -5.99
N ASP A 389 6.12 -28.24 -7.04
CA ASP A 389 6.61 -27.63 -8.28
C ASP A 389 5.46 -27.38 -9.25
N ASN A 390 5.41 -26.18 -9.83
CA ASN A 390 4.44 -25.78 -10.86
C ASN A 390 2.97 -26.11 -10.55
N PRO A 391 2.42 -25.63 -9.40
CA PRO A 391 1.05 -25.92 -8.99
C PRO A 391 0.02 -25.44 -10.02
N LYS A 392 -0.94 -26.31 -10.38
CA LYS A 392 -1.98 -26.00 -11.37
C LYS A 392 -2.96 -24.90 -10.93
N SER A 393 -3.18 -24.78 -9.63
CA SER A 393 -3.96 -23.70 -9.04
C SER A 393 -3.58 -23.44 -7.58
N LEU A 394 -3.83 -22.20 -7.14
CA LEU A 394 -3.68 -21.76 -5.76
C LEU A 394 -5.04 -21.51 -5.12
N LYS A 395 -5.14 -21.75 -3.81
CA LYS A 395 -6.33 -21.50 -2.99
C LYS A 395 -5.98 -20.66 -1.76
N SER A 396 -7.02 -20.15 -1.10
CA SER A 396 -6.93 -19.35 0.12
C SER A 396 -6.09 -20.01 1.21
N GLY A 397 -5.10 -19.27 1.72
CA GLY A 397 -4.13 -19.71 2.72
C GLY A 397 -2.85 -20.33 2.13
N ASP A 398 -2.79 -20.61 0.83
CA ASP A 398 -1.55 -21.03 0.17
C ASP A 398 -0.57 -19.84 0.06
N ALA A 399 0.72 -20.13 0.14
CA ALA A 399 1.78 -19.24 -0.32
C ALA A 399 2.46 -19.85 -1.55
N ALA A 400 2.91 -19.02 -2.48
CA ALA A 400 3.48 -19.45 -3.74
C ALA A 400 4.50 -18.45 -4.29
N ILE A 401 5.41 -18.93 -5.15
CA ILE A 401 6.29 -18.10 -5.97
C ILE A 401 5.64 -18.00 -7.35
N VAL A 402 5.35 -16.76 -7.79
CA VAL A 402 4.60 -16.48 -9.02
C VAL A 402 5.38 -15.48 -9.87
N GLU A 403 5.49 -15.78 -11.16
CA GLU A 403 6.01 -14.84 -12.15
C GLU A 403 4.89 -13.93 -12.68
N MET A 404 5.14 -12.64 -12.66
CA MET A 404 4.17 -11.60 -13.00
C MET A 404 4.69 -10.69 -14.11
N VAL A 405 3.82 -10.42 -15.08
CA VAL A 405 4.09 -9.52 -16.22
C VAL A 405 3.11 -8.35 -16.14
N PRO A 406 3.60 -7.10 -15.95
CA PRO A 406 2.75 -5.91 -16.00
C PRO A 406 2.07 -5.73 -17.36
N GLY A 407 0.77 -5.41 -17.36
CA GLY A 407 0.04 -5.06 -18.58
C GLY A 407 0.27 -3.61 -19.05
N LYS A 408 1.04 -2.82 -18.29
CA LYS A 408 1.51 -1.47 -18.59
C LYS A 408 2.90 -1.27 -17.96
N PRO A 409 3.74 -0.39 -18.51
CA PRO A 409 5.02 -0.02 -17.91
C PRO A 409 4.90 0.29 -16.42
N MET A 410 5.71 -0.39 -15.61
CA MET A 410 5.72 -0.36 -14.16
C MET A 410 7.16 -0.34 -13.65
N CYS A 411 7.42 0.37 -12.57
CA CYS A 411 8.66 0.26 -11.81
C CYS A 411 8.34 -0.49 -10.52
N VAL A 412 9.10 -1.54 -10.21
CA VAL A 412 9.10 -2.27 -8.94
C VAL A 412 10.52 -2.70 -8.64
N GLU A 413 10.82 -2.92 -7.36
CA GLU A 413 12.17 -3.25 -6.89
C GLU A 413 12.19 -4.58 -6.12
N SER A 414 13.37 -5.14 -5.86
CA SER A 414 13.49 -6.24 -4.90
C SER A 414 13.13 -5.77 -3.50
N PHE A 415 12.24 -6.48 -2.83
CA PHE A 415 11.89 -6.27 -1.42
C PHE A 415 13.12 -6.24 -0.51
N SER A 416 14.15 -7.03 -0.84
CA SER A 416 15.41 -7.07 -0.07
C SER A 416 16.21 -5.77 -0.18
N GLN A 417 16.14 -5.09 -1.33
CA GLN A 417 16.88 -3.87 -1.64
C GLN A 417 16.09 -2.62 -1.25
N TYR A 418 14.84 -2.51 -1.70
CA TYR A 418 13.96 -1.36 -1.49
C TYR A 418 12.57 -1.83 -1.03
N PRO A 419 12.39 -2.17 0.27
CA PRO A 419 11.14 -2.73 0.78
C PRO A 419 9.88 -1.95 0.35
N PRO A 420 9.81 -0.60 0.44
CA PRO A 420 8.61 0.15 0.08
C PRO A 420 8.21 0.08 -1.41
N LEU A 421 9.10 -0.38 -2.30
CA LEU A 421 8.87 -0.57 -3.73
C LEU A 421 8.78 -2.05 -4.13
N GLY A 422 9.02 -2.96 -3.18
CA GLY A 422 8.99 -4.42 -3.37
C GLY A 422 7.80 -5.11 -2.71
N GLU A 423 6.78 -4.36 -2.27
CA GLU A 423 5.55 -4.89 -1.65
C GLU A 423 4.32 -4.73 -2.59
N PRO A 424 4.17 -5.54 -3.66
CA PRO A 424 2.96 -5.56 -4.46
C PRO A 424 1.79 -6.20 -3.70
N VAL A 425 0.70 -5.49 -3.52
CA VAL A 425 -0.54 -6.02 -2.94
C VAL A 425 -1.66 -5.97 -3.98
N TRP A 426 -2.58 -6.91 -3.94
CA TRP A 426 -3.74 -6.89 -4.84
C TRP A 426 -4.99 -7.40 -4.13
N SER A 427 -6.15 -6.92 -4.59
CA SER A 427 -7.45 -7.35 -4.05
C SER A 427 -8.42 -7.63 -5.20
N VAL A 428 -9.14 -8.74 -5.10
CA VAL A 428 -10.18 -9.12 -6.05
C VAL A 428 -11.40 -9.61 -5.28
N GLY A 429 -12.55 -8.98 -5.55
CA GLY A 429 -13.87 -9.47 -5.11
C GLY A 429 -14.05 -9.61 -3.59
N GLY A 430 -13.37 -8.78 -2.80
CA GLY A 430 -13.45 -8.82 -1.33
C GLY A 430 -12.45 -9.76 -0.65
N GLY A 431 -11.54 -10.38 -1.40
CA GLY A 431 -10.37 -11.08 -0.89
C GLY A 431 -9.07 -10.42 -1.37
N ALA A 432 -8.09 -10.27 -0.49
CA ALA A 432 -6.78 -9.72 -0.82
C ALA A 432 -5.69 -10.81 -1.01
N ALA A 433 -4.55 -10.42 -1.54
CA ALA A 433 -3.33 -11.21 -1.56
C ALA A 433 -2.12 -10.29 -1.59
N LEU A 434 -1.08 -10.66 -0.84
CA LEU A 434 0.15 -9.89 -0.69
C LEU A 434 1.27 -10.60 -1.42
N GLY A 435 2.07 -9.87 -2.17
CA GLY A 435 3.35 -10.32 -2.72
C GLY A 435 4.52 -9.61 -2.04
N ALA A 436 5.65 -10.29 -1.92
CA ALA A 436 6.96 -9.66 -1.85
C ALA A 436 7.65 -9.87 -3.20
N ALA A 437 7.94 -8.79 -3.92
CA ALA A 437 8.59 -8.85 -5.23
C ALA A 437 10.09 -9.15 -5.06
N ASP A 438 10.56 -10.07 -5.89
CA ASP A 438 11.97 -10.20 -6.22
C ASP A 438 12.06 -10.20 -7.75
N PRO A 439 12.41 -9.06 -8.39
CA PRO A 439 12.74 -9.09 -9.80
C PRO A 439 13.86 -10.11 -9.96
N GLY A 440 13.68 -11.07 -10.88
CA GLY A 440 14.79 -11.91 -11.31
C GLY A 440 15.93 -11.02 -11.81
N PRO A 441 17.15 -11.57 -12.00
CA PRO A 441 18.22 -10.80 -12.61
C PRO A 441 17.68 -10.14 -13.88
N VAL A 442 17.65 -8.80 -13.88
CA VAL A 442 17.18 -8.04 -15.02
C VAL A 442 18.14 -8.40 -16.15
N GLU A 443 17.69 -9.23 -17.08
CA GLU A 443 18.43 -9.46 -18.31
C GLU A 443 18.42 -8.14 -19.08
N VAL A 444 19.45 -7.36 -18.81
CA VAL A 444 19.80 -6.17 -19.56
C VAL A 444 20.08 -6.63 -20.97
N LEU A 445 19.05 -6.59 -21.83
CA LEU A 445 19.18 -6.56 -23.27
C LEU A 445 19.82 -5.23 -23.67
N GLN A 446 21.07 -5.04 -23.24
CA GLN A 446 21.97 -4.04 -23.80
C GLN A 446 22.22 -4.47 -25.24
N GLU A 447 21.63 -3.72 -26.15
CA GLU A 447 21.63 -3.96 -27.58
C GLU A 447 23.04 -4.32 -28.10
N GLU A 448 23.13 -5.37 -28.92
CA GLU A 448 24.36 -5.68 -29.68
C GLU A 448 24.73 -4.62 -30.73
N SER A 449 24.05 -3.46 -30.74
CA SER A 449 24.33 -2.28 -31.55
C SER A 449 25.72 -1.67 -31.30
N ALA A 450 26.28 -1.82 -30.10
CA ALA A 450 27.59 -1.27 -29.74
C ALA A 450 28.79 -2.00 -30.40
N ARG A 451 28.62 -3.23 -30.90
CA ARG A 451 29.70 -4.01 -31.53
C ARG A 451 29.85 -3.78 -33.04
N PHE A 452 28.87 -3.17 -33.70
CA PHE A 452 28.96 -2.83 -35.13
C PHE A 452 29.54 -1.44 -35.41
N ALA A 453 29.48 -0.50 -34.46
CA ALA A 453 30.01 0.86 -34.63
C ALA A 453 31.56 0.92 -34.58
N ASN A 454 32.21 0.12 -33.72
CA ASN A 454 33.67 0.14 -33.52
C ASN A 454 34.47 -0.71 -34.53
N LYS A 455 33.97 -0.87 -35.77
CA LYS A 455 34.70 -1.54 -36.87
C LYS A 455 34.82 -0.72 -38.15
N LEU A 456 34.44 0.56 -38.12
CA LEU A 456 34.64 1.54 -39.19
C LEU A 456 35.42 2.77 -38.67
N SER A 457 36.66 2.54 -38.24
CA SER A 457 37.68 3.58 -38.05
C SER A 457 39.06 2.91 -38.02
N ASP A 458 39.69 2.77 -39.19
CA ASP A 458 41.09 3.18 -39.44
C ASP A 458 41.53 2.74 -40.86
N PRO A 459 42.38 3.53 -41.56
CA PRO A 459 42.77 3.25 -42.95
C PRO A 459 44.08 2.44 -43.09
N GLU A 460 44.08 1.56 -44.10
CA GLU A 460 45.17 1.05 -44.97
C GLU A 460 46.68 1.21 -44.60
N PRO A 461 47.55 0.20 -44.92
CA PRO A 461 47.97 0.02 -46.32
C PRO A 461 48.26 -1.42 -46.84
N CYS A 462 48.48 -1.49 -48.16
CA CYS A 462 48.57 -2.67 -49.02
C CYS A 462 49.82 -3.60 -48.91
N ALA A 463 49.56 -4.91 -49.12
CA ALA A 463 50.34 -5.89 -49.93
C ALA A 463 51.78 -6.32 -49.45
N PRO A 464 52.36 -7.46 -49.91
CA PRO A 464 51.98 -8.31 -51.06
C PRO A 464 51.92 -9.84 -50.83
N ALA A 465 51.77 -10.58 -51.94
CA ALA A 465 51.37 -11.98 -52.08
C ALA A 465 52.37 -13.08 -51.68
N GLY A 466 51.82 -14.27 -51.38
CA GLY A 466 52.48 -15.58 -51.38
C GLY A 466 51.44 -16.69 -51.17
N GLY A 467 51.49 -17.80 -51.92
CA GLY A 467 50.41 -18.81 -51.85
C GLY A 467 50.85 -20.26 -52.08
N SER A 468 49.96 -21.20 -51.74
CA SER A 468 50.06 -22.62 -52.11
C SER A 468 48.71 -23.34 -51.98
N ARG A 469 48.47 -24.37 -52.81
CA ARG A 469 47.19 -25.11 -52.96
C ARG A 469 47.10 -26.37 -52.08
N ALA A 470 45.88 -26.70 -51.64
CA ALA A 470 45.19 -28.02 -51.70
C ALA A 470 43.77 -27.83 -51.11
N GLY A 471 42.64 -28.15 -51.77
CA GLY A 471 42.08 -29.51 -51.97
C GLY A 471 41.25 -29.91 -50.72
N VAL A 472 39.95 -30.23 -50.73
CA VAL A 472 39.24 -31.18 -51.63
C VAL A 472 37.68 -31.07 -51.48
N THR A 473 36.96 -31.18 -52.61
CA THR A 473 35.52 -31.52 -52.86
C THR A 473 34.31 -30.78 -52.23
N ALA A 474 33.39 -30.38 -53.14
CA ALA A 474 31.93 -30.27 -52.95
C ALA A 474 31.21 -31.14 -54.03
N PRO A 475 29.88 -31.39 -53.93
CA PRO A 475 28.90 -30.73 -54.83
C PRO A 475 27.65 -30.19 -54.06
N ARG A 476 27.01 -29.06 -54.45
CA ARG A 476 25.93 -28.85 -55.48
C ARG A 476 24.67 -29.72 -55.25
N SER A 477 23.42 -29.27 -55.46
CA SER A 477 22.86 -28.23 -56.36
C SER A 477 21.50 -27.70 -55.86
N GLU A 478 21.24 -26.38 -55.86
CA GLU A 478 20.35 -25.62 -56.81
C GLU A 478 18.87 -25.47 -56.40
N ALA A 479 18.22 -24.43 -56.93
CA ALA A 479 16.89 -23.94 -56.58
C ALA A 479 15.91 -24.03 -57.76
N LEU A 480 14.59 -23.82 -57.53
CA LEU A 480 13.63 -23.16 -58.45
C LEU A 480 12.19 -23.07 -57.85
N TRP A 481 11.46 -22.02 -58.25
CA TRP A 481 9.99 -21.83 -58.17
C TRP A 481 9.35 -22.20 -59.56
N PRO A 482 8.03 -22.05 -59.90
CA PRO A 482 6.84 -21.54 -59.17
C PRO A 482 5.50 -22.35 -59.34
N GLY A 483 4.39 -21.90 -58.71
CA GLY A 483 3.11 -21.65 -59.44
C GLY A 483 1.86 -22.57 -59.34
N ALA A 484 0.70 -21.92 -59.07
CA ALA A 484 -0.68 -22.19 -59.56
C ALA A 484 -1.65 -23.21 -58.89
N LEU A 485 -2.95 -22.83 -58.94
CA LEU A 485 -4.21 -23.46 -58.47
C LEU A 485 -4.85 -24.39 -59.55
N PRO A 486 -5.75 -25.37 -59.27
CA PRO A 486 -7.16 -25.12 -58.82
C PRO A 486 -7.83 -26.20 -57.91
N GLY A 487 -9.09 -25.96 -57.47
CA GLY A 487 -10.00 -26.95 -56.84
C GLY A 487 -10.74 -27.86 -57.86
N PRO A 488 -11.83 -28.61 -57.54
CA PRO A 488 -12.81 -28.38 -56.45
C PRO A 488 -13.44 -29.65 -55.76
N ARG A 489 -14.52 -29.43 -54.98
CA ARG A 489 -15.64 -30.34 -54.54
C ARG A 489 -15.57 -31.12 -53.20
N SER A 490 -16.69 -31.04 -52.48
CA SER A 490 -17.08 -31.81 -51.26
C SER A 490 -17.85 -33.10 -51.61
N PRO A 491 -18.18 -33.95 -50.60
CA PRO A 491 -19.61 -34.15 -50.32
C PRO A 491 -20.05 -34.33 -48.84
N ALA A 492 -21.25 -33.80 -48.56
CA ALA A 492 -22.33 -34.15 -47.62
C ALA A 492 -22.18 -35.10 -46.38
N GLY A 493 -22.56 -34.55 -45.21
CA GLY A 493 -23.62 -35.09 -44.30
C GLY A 493 -23.28 -36.22 -43.30
N PRO A 494 -24.19 -36.55 -42.33
CA PRO A 494 -25.54 -36.02 -42.09
C PRO A 494 -25.80 -35.47 -40.64
N VAL A 495 -27.03 -34.97 -40.40
CA VAL A 495 -27.56 -34.41 -39.12
C VAL A 495 -28.84 -35.15 -38.71
N LEU A 496 -29.07 -35.38 -37.40
CA LEU A 496 -30.31 -35.95 -36.81
C LEU A 496 -30.60 -35.32 -35.39
N PRO A 497 -31.79 -35.47 -34.76
CA PRO A 497 -32.63 -34.30 -34.45
C PRO A 497 -33.01 -34.02 -32.95
N ARG A 498 -33.90 -33.02 -32.75
CA ARG A 498 -34.44 -32.47 -31.46
C ARG A 498 -35.44 -33.40 -30.72
N PRO A 499 -35.74 -33.16 -29.41
CA PRO A 499 -36.83 -32.25 -28.95
C PRO A 499 -36.50 -31.40 -27.67
N GLY A 500 -37.34 -30.49 -27.12
CA GLY A 500 -38.61 -29.91 -27.63
C GLY A 500 -39.64 -29.29 -26.63
N ARG A 501 -39.27 -28.55 -25.56
CA ARG A 501 -40.15 -27.79 -24.60
C ARG A 501 -39.35 -26.58 -24.04
N GLY A 502 -39.87 -25.39 -23.71
CA GLY A 502 -41.21 -24.78 -23.81
C GLY A 502 -41.68 -24.17 -22.48
N LEU A 503 -41.72 -22.83 -22.33
CA LEU A 503 -42.63 -22.05 -21.44
C LEU A 503 -42.46 -20.51 -21.55
N HIS A 504 -43.50 -19.76 -21.15
CA HIS A 504 -43.69 -18.30 -21.26
C HIS A 504 -42.93 -17.46 -20.21
N GLN A 505 -42.69 -16.15 -20.50
CA GLN A 505 -43.42 -15.02 -19.86
C GLN A 505 -43.06 -13.63 -20.46
N SER A 506 -43.89 -12.63 -20.15
CA SER A 506 -44.07 -11.36 -20.89
C SER A 506 -43.24 -10.16 -20.36
N PRO A 507 -43.05 -9.07 -21.14
CA PRO A 507 -42.30 -7.88 -20.71
C PRO A 507 -43.17 -6.66 -20.32
N GLY A 508 -42.68 -5.86 -19.36
CA GLY A 508 -43.11 -4.48 -19.09
C GLY A 508 -43.08 -4.07 -17.60
N PRO A 509 -43.16 -2.77 -17.25
CA PRO A 509 -43.13 -1.57 -18.10
C PRO A 509 -41.99 -0.56 -17.74
N ARG A 510 -41.85 0.51 -18.55
CA ARG A 510 -41.02 1.69 -18.25
C ARG A 510 -41.79 2.70 -17.40
N PRO A 511 -41.14 3.55 -16.58
CA PRO A 511 -41.66 4.86 -16.21
C PRO A 511 -41.34 5.91 -17.29
N ALA A 512 -42.21 6.91 -17.44
CA ALA A 512 -42.06 8.00 -18.40
C ALA A 512 -41.11 9.11 -17.90
N GLY A 513 -40.58 9.90 -18.82
CA GLY A 513 -39.79 11.09 -18.49
C GLY A 513 -40.66 12.32 -18.22
N LEU A 514 -40.07 13.31 -17.56
CA LEU A 514 -40.57 14.68 -17.48
C LEU A 514 -39.45 15.61 -17.96
N ALA A 515 -39.63 16.20 -19.14
CA ALA A 515 -38.76 17.23 -19.67
C ALA A 515 -39.41 18.60 -19.40
N SER A 516 -38.67 19.51 -18.78
CA SER A 516 -38.94 20.94 -18.84
C SER A 516 -37.62 21.66 -19.12
N GLY A 517 -37.63 22.58 -20.08
CA GLY A 517 -36.42 23.14 -20.67
C GLY A 517 -35.90 24.39 -19.96
N GLY A 518 -34.59 24.61 -20.09
CA GLY A 518 -33.94 25.86 -19.72
C GLY A 518 -32.49 25.86 -20.20
N ARG A 519 -32.18 26.66 -21.23
CA ARG A 519 -30.79 27.04 -21.52
C ARG A 519 -30.40 28.18 -20.57
N PRO A 520 -29.23 28.09 -19.93
CA PRO A 520 -28.14 29.01 -20.23
C PRO A 520 -26.93 28.21 -20.75
N GLY A 521 -25.97 28.76 -21.48
CA GLY A 521 -25.32 30.04 -21.28
C GLY A 521 -23.85 29.73 -20.97
N THR A 522 -22.98 29.98 -21.93
CA THR A 522 -21.55 29.62 -21.85
C THR A 522 -20.80 30.54 -20.91
N ASP A 523 -20.58 30.12 -19.66
CA ASP A 523 -19.55 30.67 -18.77
C ASP A 523 -19.36 29.79 -17.51
N ALA A 524 -18.28 28.99 -17.45
CA ALA A 524 -17.66 28.49 -16.20
C ALA A 524 -16.44 27.57 -16.44
N PRO A 525 -15.20 28.06 -16.19
CA PRO A 525 -14.05 27.21 -15.84
C PRO A 525 -13.60 27.37 -14.38
N LEU A 526 -14.25 28.23 -13.58
CA LEU A 526 -13.74 28.71 -12.29
C LEU A 526 -14.30 28.02 -11.03
N GLN A 527 -15.39 27.24 -11.13
CA GLN A 527 -15.98 26.58 -9.95
C GLN A 527 -15.35 25.23 -9.59
N THR A 528 -14.78 24.50 -10.55
CA THR A 528 -14.06 23.23 -10.28
C THR A 528 -12.76 23.43 -9.50
N CYS A 529 -12.17 24.62 -9.52
CA CYS A 529 -10.98 24.95 -8.74
C CYS A 529 -11.25 25.12 -7.23
N ARG A 530 -12.45 25.55 -6.81
CA ARG A 530 -12.76 25.77 -5.38
C ARG A 530 -12.95 24.46 -4.61
N ALA A 531 -13.60 23.46 -5.22
CA ALA A 531 -13.84 22.16 -4.59
C ALA A 531 -12.55 21.35 -4.30
N GLY A 532 -11.46 21.64 -5.01
CA GLY A 532 -10.14 21.06 -4.72
C GLY A 532 -9.41 21.74 -3.56
N ALA A 533 -9.53 23.06 -3.41
CA ALA A 533 -8.79 23.85 -2.43
C ALA A 533 -9.28 23.64 -0.98
N GLU A 534 -10.60 23.55 -0.76
CA GLU A 534 -11.16 23.37 0.59
C GLU A 534 -10.87 21.99 1.19
N ARG A 535 -10.56 20.97 0.37
CA ARG A 535 -10.13 19.65 0.85
C ARG A 535 -8.78 19.65 1.58
N LEU A 536 -7.97 20.70 1.42
CA LEU A 536 -6.65 20.84 2.02
C LEU A 536 -6.60 21.90 3.13
N GLY A 537 -7.75 22.46 3.54
CA GLY A 537 -7.80 23.45 4.63
C GLY A 537 -7.27 24.85 4.26
N ILE A 538 -7.12 25.15 2.96
CA ILE A 538 -6.63 26.45 2.48
C ILE A 538 -7.77 27.46 2.49
N SER A 539 -7.77 28.37 3.47
CA SER A 539 -8.69 29.51 3.49
C SER A 539 -8.24 30.58 2.48
N LEU A 540 -8.97 30.69 1.37
CA LEU A 540 -8.75 31.74 0.38
C LEU A 540 -9.35 33.07 0.86
N ARG A 541 -8.50 33.98 1.37
CA ARG A 541 -8.83 35.41 1.38
C ARG A 541 -8.47 36.02 0.03
N THR A 542 -9.46 36.52 -0.69
CA THR A 542 -9.27 37.57 -1.69
C THR A 542 -8.97 38.89 -0.98
N GLY A 543 -8.13 39.74 -1.59
CA GLY A 543 -7.94 41.12 -1.16
C GLY A 543 -9.20 41.97 -1.37
#